data_AF-A0AAN1WHI5-F1
#
_entry.id   AF-A0AAN1WHI5-F1
#
_cell.length_a   1.000
_cell.length_b   1.000
_cell.length_c   1.000
_cell.angle_alpha   90.00
_cell.angle_beta   90.00
_cell.angle_gamma   90.00
#
_symmetry.space_group_name_H-M   'P 1'
#
loop_
_entity.id
_entity.type
_entity.pdbx_description
1 polymer ?
#
loop_
_entity_poly.entity_id
_entity_poly.type
_entity_poly.pdbx_seq_one_letter_code
_entity_poly.pdbx_strand_id
1 'polypeptide(L)'
;MVDVFRGERQTPLTWELSPLDLSIQEYERKCKDYHYRKLKKTNETPSERDQRLLELSKAKAHLDTEYLKLYTMAQVDGKLQAYRDEFKHLQRRERQREYEREGHHPTEVLESNLRASGRAQPSPRYTAHHIVEGQGKLAETKLARAQLFRHDVRINDSDNGVWMPMSEADRGHWAMPKAVPHSRIHTHNYERWVSLGLRGLRSELTIRAKLTFFRTMLKHGLQPEKVLKKPDPNWNGKDNV
;
A
#
# COMPACT_ATOMS: atom_id res chain seq x y z
N MET A 1 -5.64 10.92 -19.53
CA MET A 1 -5.75 11.87 -20.65
C MET A 1 -6.46 11.16 -21.80
N VAL A 2 -7.23 11.87 -22.63
CA VAL A 2 -7.82 11.27 -23.83
C VAL A 2 -6.89 11.60 -24.98
N ASP A 3 -6.16 10.61 -25.48
CA ASP A 3 -5.41 10.80 -26.71
C ASP A 3 -6.41 10.75 -27.87
N VAL A 4 -6.38 11.77 -28.71
CA VAL A 4 -7.18 11.82 -29.93
C VAL A 4 -6.22 11.63 -31.09
N PHE A 5 -6.26 10.44 -31.70
CA PHE A 5 -5.49 10.15 -32.89
C PHE A 5 -6.45 10.08 -34.08
N ARG A 6 -6.23 10.93 -35.09
CA ARG A 6 -7.07 11.02 -36.30
C ARG A 6 -8.55 11.30 -36.03
N GLY A 7 -8.86 12.10 -35.01
CA GLY A 7 -10.24 12.49 -34.68
C GLY A 7 -11.03 11.44 -33.90
N GLU A 8 -10.44 10.28 -33.62
CA GLU A 8 -11.03 9.28 -32.74
C GLU A 8 -10.46 9.37 -31.34
N ARG A 9 -11.34 9.35 -30.34
CA ARG A 9 -10.99 9.25 -28.93
C ARG A 9 -10.38 7.87 -28.68
N GLN A 10 -9.06 7.81 -28.58
CA GLN A 10 -8.36 6.61 -28.15
C GLN A 10 -8.40 6.55 -26.62
N THR A 11 -8.94 5.45 -26.11
CA THR A 11 -8.84 5.12 -24.70
C THR A 11 -7.64 4.18 -24.59
N PRO A 12 -6.56 4.59 -23.88
CA PRO A 12 -5.40 3.72 -23.73
C PRO A 12 -5.82 2.40 -23.09
N LEU A 13 -5.26 1.30 -23.61
CA LEU A 13 -5.49 -0.03 -23.10
C LEU A 13 -4.80 -0.16 -21.74
N THR A 14 -5.30 -1.05 -20.87
CA THR A 14 -4.83 -1.13 -19.48
C THR A 14 -3.31 -1.35 -19.34
N TRP A 15 -2.69 -2.06 -20.29
CA TRP A 15 -1.24 -2.31 -20.31
C TRP A 15 -0.41 -1.12 -20.84
N GLU A 16 -1.05 -0.11 -21.42
CA GLU A 16 -0.41 1.14 -21.88
C GLU A 16 -0.39 2.20 -20.76
N LEU A 17 -1.11 1.95 -19.66
CA LEU A 17 -1.17 2.86 -18.53
C LEU A 17 0.10 2.75 -17.69
N SER A 18 0.63 3.90 -17.30
CA SER A 18 1.65 3.97 -16.25
C SER A 18 1.09 3.39 -14.94
N PRO A 19 1.94 2.94 -13.99
CA PRO A 19 1.48 2.50 -12.68
C PRO A 19 0.61 3.54 -11.96
N LEU A 20 0.92 4.82 -12.16
CA LEU A 20 0.13 5.95 -11.67
C LEU A 20 -1.27 5.97 -12.29
N ASP A 21 -1.35 6.01 -13.62
CA ASP A 21 -2.63 6.09 -14.34
C ASP A 21 -3.51 4.90 -14.00
N LEU A 22 -2.92 3.71 -13.92
CA LEU A 22 -3.62 2.50 -13.50
C LEU A 22 -4.18 2.64 -12.08
N SER A 23 -3.36 3.13 -11.13
CA SER A 23 -3.80 3.31 -9.75
C SER A 23 -4.97 4.29 -9.63
N ILE A 24 -4.92 5.42 -10.35
CA ILE A 24 -5.98 6.44 -10.31
C ILE A 24 -7.24 5.93 -11.00
N GLN A 25 -7.12 5.32 -12.19
CA GLN A 25 -8.24 4.76 -12.94
C GLN A 25 -8.97 3.67 -12.13
N GLU A 26 -8.23 2.78 -11.45
CA GLU A 26 -8.82 1.77 -10.58
C GLU A 26 -9.65 2.38 -9.45
N TYR A 27 -9.14 3.41 -8.78
CA TYR A 27 -9.84 4.06 -7.69
C TYR A 27 -11.06 4.84 -8.16
N GLU A 28 -10.97 5.56 -9.28
CA GLU A 28 -12.14 6.21 -9.87
C GLU A 28 -13.25 5.22 -10.17
N ARG A 29 -12.90 4.08 -10.78
CA ARG A 29 -13.88 3.02 -11.11
C ARG A 29 -14.54 2.49 -9.85
N LYS A 30 -13.76 2.10 -8.85
CA LYS A 30 -14.27 1.59 -7.57
C LYS A 30 -15.16 2.62 -6.85
N CYS A 31 -14.75 3.89 -6.85
CA CYS A 31 -15.50 4.98 -6.24
C CYS A 31 -16.85 5.17 -6.95
N LYS A 32 -16.85 5.30 -8.29
CA LYS A 32 -18.07 5.41 -9.09
C LYS A 32 -19.00 4.20 -8.86
N ASP A 33 -18.48 2.99 -8.92
CA ASP A 33 -19.24 1.75 -8.69
C ASP A 33 -19.87 1.74 -7.30
N TYR A 34 -19.12 2.13 -6.26
CA TYR A 34 -19.63 2.18 -4.90
C TYR A 34 -20.77 3.20 -4.74
N HIS A 35 -20.60 4.43 -5.21
CA HIS A 35 -21.61 5.48 -5.04
C HIS A 35 -22.83 5.31 -5.94
N TYR A 36 -22.70 4.74 -7.14
CA TYR A 36 -23.83 4.56 -8.06
C TYR A 36 -24.52 3.21 -7.97
N ARG A 37 -23.81 2.14 -7.58
CA ARG A 37 -24.37 0.77 -7.56
C ARG A 37 -24.59 0.23 -6.15
N LYS A 38 -23.69 0.53 -5.19
CA LYS A 38 -23.79 -0.03 -3.83
C LYS A 38 -24.54 0.86 -2.84
N LEU A 39 -24.23 2.16 -2.82
CA LEU A 39 -24.84 3.10 -1.88
C LEU A 39 -26.19 3.64 -2.35
N LYS A 40 -26.46 3.61 -3.66
CA LYS A 40 -27.73 4.09 -4.20
C LYS A 40 -28.86 3.19 -3.72
N LYS A 41 -29.85 3.78 -3.04
CA LYS A 41 -31.06 3.09 -2.60
C LYS A 41 -32.17 3.28 -3.64
N THR A 42 -33.10 2.33 -3.76
CA THR A 42 -34.22 2.39 -4.72
C THR A 42 -35.16 3.57 -4.43
N ASN A 43 -35.41 3.86 -3.15
CA ASN A 43 -36.30 4.94 -2.71
C ASN A 43 -35.52 6.05 -1.96
N GLU A 44 -34.33 6.40 -2.45
CA GLU A 44 -33.53 7.47 -1.82
C GLU A 44 -34.27 8.81 -1.84
N THR A 45 -34.27 9.51 -0.70
CA THR A 45 -34.77 10.88 -0.64
C THR A 45 -33.83 11.84 -1.40
N PRO A 46 -34.31 13.03 -1.82
CA PRO A 46 -33.45 14.03 -2.43
C PRO A 46 -32.21 14.36 -1.58
N SER A 47 -32.37 14.49 -0.27
CA SER A 47 -31.26 14.77 0.66
C SER A 47 -30.23 13.64 0.71
N GLU A 48 -30.67 12.37 0.78
CA GLU A 48 -29.74 11.22 0.74
C GLU A 48 -28.98 11.14 -0.58
N ARG A 49 -29.65 11.45 -1.70
CA ARG A 49 -29.03 11.51 -3.03
C ARG A 49 -27.96 12.58 -3.08
N ASP A 50 -28.27 13.79 -2.61
CA ASP A 50 -27.33 14.92 -2.60
C ASP A 50 -26.12 14.62 -1.74
N GLN A 51 -26.31 14.05 -0.55
CA GLN A 51 -25.21 13.62 0.32
C GLN A 51 -24.32 12.58 -0.38
N ARG A 52 -24.91 11.59 -1.04
CA ARG A 52 -24.17 10.53 -1.76
C ARG A 52 -23.35 11.09 -2.93
N LEU A 53 -23.90 12.08 -3.65
CA LEU A 53 -23.21 12.76 -4.75
C LEU A 53 -22.13 13.73 -4.25
N LEU A 54 -22.35 14.40 -3.12
CA LEU A 54 -21.34 15.23 -2.48
C LEU A 54 -20.12 14.40 -2.06
N GLU A 55 -20.32 13.25 -1.44
CA GLU A 55 -19.22 12.35 -1.05
C GLU A 55 -18.48 11.80 -2.28
N LEU A 56 -19.20 11.46 -3.36
CA LEU A 56 -18.56 11.10 -4.64
C LEU A 56 -17.72 12.26 -5.20
N SER A 57 -18.22 13.49 -5.14
CA SER A 57 -17.51 14.68 -5.62
C SER A 57 -16.22 14.92 -4.83
N LYS A 58 -16.28 14.86 -3.49
CA LYS A 58 -15.10 14.96 -2.62
C LYS A 58 -14.06 13.88 -2.93
N ALA A 59 -14.50 12.65 -3.12
CA ALA A 59 -13.61 11.54 -3.44
C ALA A 59 -12.91 11.74 -4.80
N LYS A 60 -13.63 12.23 -5.82
CA LYS A 60 -13.03 12.59 -7.12
C LYS A 60 -12.02 13.71 -7.00
N ALA A 61 -12.37 14.80 -6.32
CA ALA A 61 -11.46 15.93 -6.11
C ALA A 61 -10.15 15.50 -5.39
N HIS A 62 -10.24 14.57 -4.44
CA HIS A 62 -9.07 13.97 -3.80
C HIS A 62 -8.20 13.21 -4.81
N LEU A 63 -8.81 12.35 -5.64
CA LEU A 63 -8.08 11.58 -6.65
C LEU A 63 -7.44 12.48 -7.72
N ASP A 64 -8.12 13.54 -8.15
CA ASP A 64 -7.56 14.55 -9.06
C ASP A 64 -6.34 15.24 -8.43
N THR A 65 -6.45 15.59 -7.15
CA THR A 65 -5.35 16.18 -6.38
C THR A 65 -4.18 15.20 -6.25
N GLU A 66 -4.42 13.93 -5.93
CA GLU A 66 -3.38 12.91 -5.86
C GLU A 66 -2.73 12.67 -7.24
N TYR A 67 -3.52 12.62 -8.31
CA TYR A 67 -3.01 12.53 -9.68
C TYR A 67 -2.03 13.67 -9.98
N LEU A 68 -2.41 14.92 -9.70
CA LEU A 68 -1.55 16.08 -9.94
C LEU A 68 -0.25 15.99 -9.12
N LYS A 69 -0.33 15.64 -7.83
CA LYS A 69 0.87 15.43 -6.99
C LYS A 69 1.80 14.40 -7.59
N LEU A 70 1.26 13.25 -7.99
CA LEU A 70 2.02 12.13 -8.53
C LEU A 70 2.61 12.47 -9.90
N TYR A 71 1.86 13.17 -10.75
CA TYR A 71 2.33 13.64 -12.04
C TYR A 71 3.52 14.58 -11.88
N THR A 72 3.44 15.55 -10.96
CA THR A 72 4.57 16.43 -10.65
C THR A 72 5.77 15.65 -10.11
N MET A 73 5.55 14.66 -9.22
CA MET A 73 6.63 13.81 -8.73
C MET A 73 7.29 12.97 -9.83
N ALA A 74 6.50 12.46 -10.78
CA ALA A 74 6.98 11.68 -11.92
C ALA A 74 7.75 12.54 -12.94
N GLN A 75 7.40 13.82 -13.09
CA GLN A 75 8.17 14.74 -13.94
C GLN A 75 9.55 15.08 -13.37
N VAL A 76 9.71 14.99 -12.04
CA VAL A 76 10.98 15.26 -11.32
C VAL A 76 11.76 13.94 -11.11
N ASP A 77 11.64 13.00 -12.05
CA ASP A 77 11.90 11.57 -11.83
C ASP A 77 13.28 11.23 -11.24
N GLY A 78 13.31 10.20 -10.39
CA GLY A 78 14.53 9.66 -9.77
C GLY A 78 14.54 9.65 -8.24
N LYS A 79 13.57 10.26 -7.54
CA LYS A 79 13.56 10.32 -6.07
C LYS A 79 13.61 8.93 -5.40
N LEU A 80 12.78 8.00 -5.85
CA LEU A 80 12.76 6.63 -5.29
C LEU A 80 14.04 5.87 -5.63
N GLN A 81 14.58 6.07 -6.83
CA GLN A 81 15.83 5.44 -7.24
C GLN A 81 17.02 6.00 -6.44
N ALA A 82 17.09 7.32 -6.26
CA ALA A 82 18.07 7.98 -5.40
C ALA A 82 17.98 7.47 -3.96
N TYR A 83 16.77 7.32 -3.41
CA TYR A 83 16.58 6.69 -2.10
C TYR A 83 17.12 5.25 -2.09
N ARG A 84 16.88 4.44 -3.12
CA ARG A 84 17.42 3.07 -3.19
C ARG A 84 18.94 3.04 -3.34
N ASP A 85 19.51 4.02 -4.01
CA ASP A 85 20.93 4.07 -4.35
C ASP A 85 21.80 4.80 -3.31
N GLU A 86 21.18 5.58 -2.41
CA GLU A 86 21.83 6.47 -1.43
C GLU A 86 23.05 5.81 -0.76
N PHE A 87 22.92 4.55 -0.34
CA PHE A 87 23.94 3.83 0.41
C PHE A 87 24.64 2.71 -0.38
N LYS A 88 24.41 2.60 -1.69
CA LYS A 88 25.00 1.51 -2.51
C LYS A 88 26.52 1.60 -2.67
N HIS A 89 27.08 2.78 -2.46
CA HIS A 89 28.52 3.01 -2.47
C HIS A 89 29.23 2.48 -1.21
N LEU A 90 28.49 2.19 -0.13
CA LEU A 90 29.04 1.68 1.13
C LEU A 90 29.28 0.17 1.10
N GLN A 91 30.20 -0.30 1.94
CA GLN A 91 30.36 -1.74 2.14
C GLN A 91 29.13 -2.33 2.81
N ARG A 92 28.85 -3.61 2.54
CA ARG A 92 27.61 -4.28 2.97
C ARG A 92 27.30 -4.11 4.47
N ARG A 93 28.30 -4.24 5.34
CA ARG A 93 28.11 -4.11 6.81
C ARG A 93 27.81 -2.68 7.23
N GLU A 94 28.39 -1.69 6.57
CA GLU A 94 28.15 -0.27 6.82
C GLU A 94 26.77 0.12 6.33
N ARG A 95 26.42 -0.25 5.10
CA ARG A 95 25.10 -0.07 4.52
C ARG A 95 23.99 -0.64 5.41
N GLN A 96 24.18 -1.86 5.94
CA GLN A 96 23.21 -2.45 6.87
C GLN A 96 23.03 -1.61 8.15
N ARG A 97 24.11 -1.02 8.68
CA ARG A 97 24.01 -0.13 9.85
C ARG A 97 23.23 1.15 9.53
N GLU A 98 23.42 1.72 8.35
CA GLU A 98 22.63 2.88 7.93
C GLU A 98 21.14 2.53 7.78
N TYR A 99 20.82 1.37 7.23
CA TYR A 99 19.43 0.89 7.16
C TYR A 99 18.80 0.66 8.53
N GLU A 100 19.58 0.17 9.50
CA GLU A 100 19.12 -0.03 10.88
C GLU A 100 18.88 1.28 11.64
N ARG A 101 19.58 2.36 11.27
CA ARG A 101 19.43 3.71 11.83
C ARG A 101 18.26 4.48 11.23
N GLU A 102 17.74 4.04 10.08
CA GLU A 102 16.67 4.73 9.38
C GLU A 102 15.40 4.83 10.23
N GLY A 103 14.93 6.05 10.42
CA GLY A 103 13.65 6.33 11.07
C GLY A 103 12.49 5.77 10.26
N HIS A 104 11.53 5.14 10.92
CA HIS A 104 10.35 4.53 10.30
C HIS A 104 9.03 5.14 10.80
N HIS A 105 9.13 6.07 11.75
CA HIS A 105 8.03 6.92 12.18
C HIS A 105 8.53 8.37 12.33
N PRO A 106 7.71 9.37 11.95
CA PRO A 106 6.40 9.21 11.31
C PRO A 106 6.52 8.69 9.85
N THR A 107 5.40 8.26 9.25
CA THR A 107 5.41 7.43 8.02
C THR A 107 5.55 8.21 6.72
N GLU A 108 5.87 9.51 6.76
CA GLU A 108 5.88 10.41 5.59
C GLU A 108 6.88 9.98 4.52
N VAL A 109 8.04 9.42 4.94
CA VAL A 109 9.04 8.90 3.99
C VAL A 109 8.46 7.73 3.21
N LEU A 110 7.80 6.79 3.88
CA LEU A 110 7.15 5.66 3.23
C LEU A 110 6.00 6.12 2.34
N GLU A 111 5.18 7.06 2.80
CA GLU A 111 4.09 7.64 2.02
C GLU A 111 4.60 8.34 0.75
N SER A 112 5.67 9.11 0.85
CA SER A 112 6.35 9.72 -0.30
C SER A 112 6.87 8.65 -1.26
N ASN A 113 7.47 7.58 -0.75
CA ASN A 113 8.01 6.51 -1.58
C ASN A 113 6.92 5.67 -2.26
N LEU A 114 5.79 5.43 -1.58
CA LEU A 114 4.60 4.82 -2.20
C LEU A 114 4.10 5.67 -3.36
N ARG A 115 3.96 6.98 -3.18
CA ARG A 115 3.57 7.89 -4.26
C ARG A 115 4.59 7.88 -5.39
N ALA A 116 5.89 7.98 -5.09
CA ALA A 116 6.95 7.91 -6.10
C ALA A 116 6.95 6.59 -6.90
N SER A 117 6.43 5.50 -6.33
CA SER A 117 6.23 4.23 -7.04
C SER A 117 4.93 4.16 -7.88
N GLY A 118 4.23 5.28 -8.06
CA GLY A 118 2.96 5.37 -8.78
C GLY A 118 1.74 4.90 -7.98
N ARG A 119 1.85 4.73 -6.65
CA ARG A 119 0.74 4.21 -5.82
C ARG A 119 0.02 5.34 -5.12
N ALA A 120 -1.08 5.81 -5.71
CA ALA A 120 -1.88 6.89 -5.16
C ALA A 120 -2.49 6.55 -3.79
N GLN A 121 -2.62 7.55 -2.91
CA GLN A 121 -3.37 7.42 -1.67
C GLN A 121 -4.88 7.46 -2.02
N PRO A 122 -5.68 6.43 -1.71
CA PRO A 122 -7.06 6.36 -2.21
C PRO A 122 -7.99 7.45 -1.65
N SER A 123 -7.76 7.85 -0.41
CA SER A 123 -8.47 8.94 0.27
C SER A 123 -7.67 9.39 1.50
N PRO A 124 -8.00 10.53 2.11
CA PRO A 124 -7.36 10.98 3.36
C PRO A 124 -7.62 10.03 4.53
N ARG A 125 -8.48 9.01 4.39
CA ARG A 125 -8.82 8.00 5.40
C ARG A 125 -7.85 6.80 5.41
N TYR A 126 -6.77 6.89 4.63
CA TYR A 126 -5.75 5.85 4.50
C TYR A 126 -4.41 6.41 4.94
N THR A 127 -3.57 5.56 5.51
CA THR A 127 -2.18 5.90 5.83
C THR A 127 -1.27 4.76 5.38
N ALA A 128 0.02 5.04 5.22
CA ALA A 128 0.99 4.01 4.92
C ALA A 128 1.20 3.10 6.14
N HIS A 129 1.31 1.81 5.85
CA HIS A 129 1.68 0.78 6.80
C HIS A 129 2.89 0.03 6.27
N HIS A 130 3.90 -0.13 7.12
CA HIS A 130 5.06 -0.98 6.85
C HIS A 130 4.67 -2.45 6.94
N ILE A 131 4.88 -3.21 5.88
CA ILE A 131 4.60 -4.65 5.85
C ILE A 131 5.50 -5.36 6.88
N VAL A 132 6.81 -5.15 6.81
CA VAL A 132 7.74 -5.46 7.90
C VAL A 132 7.84 -4.23 8.79
N GLU A 133 7.34 -4.37 10.01
CA GLU A 133 7.30 -3.27 10.98
C GLU A 133 8.68 -2.83 11.45
N GLY A 134 8.79 -1.55 11.82
CA GLY A 134 10.02 -0.97 12.33
C GLY A 134 10.39 -1.49 13.72
N GLN A 135 9.53 -1.39 14.74
CA GLN A 135 9.86 -1.90 16.08
C GLN A 135 9.36 -3.32 16.33
N GLY A 136 8.10 -3.60 16.00
CA GLY A 136 7.42 -4.87 16.30
C GLY A 136 7.31 -5.18 17.80
N LYS A 137 6.48 -6.18 18.12
CA LYS A 137 6.30 -6.78 19.45
C LYS A 137 7.16 -8.03 19.63
N LEU A 138 7.60 -8.66 18.53
CA LEU A 138 8.32 -9.93 18.49
C LEU A 138 9.78 -9.78 18.05
N ALA A 139 10.65 -10.67 18.55
CA ALA A 139 12.03 -10.78 18.09
C ALA A 139 12.10 -11.18 16.59
N GLU A 140 11.10 -11.93 16.13
CA GLU A 140 10.90 -12.32 14.74
C GLU A 140 10.79 -11.12 13.78
N THR A 141 10.31 -9.97 14.26
CA THR A 141 10.25 -8.73 13.47
C THR A 141 11.64 -8.18 13.21
N LYS A 142 12.54 -8.22 14.21
CA LYS A 142 13.95 -7.84 14.03
C LYS A 142 14.65 -8.72 12.99
N LEU A 143 14.34 -10.02 12.98
CA LEU A 143 14.86 -10.95 11.97
C LEU A 143 14.32 -10.63 10.57
N ALA A 144 13.03 -10.30 10.46
CA ALA A 144 12.43 -9.90 9.19
C ALA A 144 13.08 -8.64 8.62
N ARG A 145 13.30 -7.61 9.44
CA ARG A 145 14.03 -6.39 9.03
C ARG A 145 15.46 -6.71 8.60
N ALA A 146 16.17 -7.54 9.37
CA ALA A 146 17.53 -7.94 9.02
C ALA A 146 17.56 -8.66 7.66
N GLN A 147 16.53 -9.44 7.31
CA GLN A 147 16.41 -10.02 5.97
C GLN A 147 16.22 -8.95 4.89
N LEU A 148 15.38 -7.93 5.12
CA LEU A 148 15.24 -6.82 4.18
C LEU A 148 16.59 -6.14 3.92
N PHE A 149 17.26 -5.74 5.00
CA PHE A 149 18.51 -4.96 4.93
C PHE A 149 19.65 -5.76 4.32
N ARG A 150 19.72 -7.07 4.62
CA ARG A 150 20.70 -7.99 4.05
C ARG A 150 20.62 -8.07 2.52
N HIS A 151 19.46 -7.75 1.96
CA HIS A 151 19.09 -7.87 0.56
C HIS A 151 18.70 -6.52 -0.07
N ASP A 152 19.25 -5.41 0.44
CA ASP A 152 19.13 -4.07 -0.17
C ASP A 152 17.70 -3.50 -0.23
N VAL A 153 16.82 -3.98 0.64
CA VAL A 153 15.47 -3.43 0.82
C VAL A 153 15.44 -2.61 2.11
N ARG A 154 15.27 -1.31 1.98
CA ARG A 154 15.20 -0.37 3.11
C ARG A 154 13.84 -0.37 3.78
N ILE A 155 13.76 0.12 5.02
CA ILE A 155 12.52 0.07 5.81
C ILE A 155 11.40 0.92 5.17
N ASN A 156 11.72 2.10 4.65
CA ASN A 156 10.75 2.98 3.97
C ASN A 156 10.70 2.76 2.45
N ASP A 157 11.29 1.68 1.91
CA ASP A 157 11.11 1.35 0.50
C ASP A 157 9.61 1.15 0.22
N SER A 158 9.14 1.72 -0.89
CA SER A 158 7.77 1.55 -1.36
C SER A 158 7.33 0.08 -1.37
N ASP A 159 8.26 -0.85 -1.62
CA ASP A 159 7.93 -2.27 -1.64
C ASP A 159 7.57 -2.84 -0.28
N ASN A 160 8.13 -2.30 0.79
CA ASN A 160 7.76 -2.61 2.16
C ASN A 160 6.49 -1.84 2.62
N GLY A 161 5.81 -1.11 1.73
CA GLY A 161 4.64 -0.31 2.07
C GLY A 161 3.32 -0.81 1.48
N VAL A 162 2.25 -0.49 2.19
CA VAL A 162 0.87 -0.62 1.71
C VAL A 162 0.00 0.51 2.27
N TRP A 163 -0.91 1.06 1.46
CA TRP A 163 -1.96 1.95 1.96
C TRP A 163 -3.03 1.14 2.67
N MET A 164 -3.38 1.51 3.91
CA MET A 164 -4.43 0.83 4.68
C MET A 164 -5.43 1.83 5.26
N PRO A 165 -6.71 1.46 5.42
CA PRO A 165 -7.67 2.29 6.15
C PRO A 165 -7.12 2.58 7.56
N MET A 166 -7.23 3.81 8.04
CA MET A 166 -6.58 4.19 9.31
C MET A 166 -7.21 3.47 10.52
N SER A 167 -8.53 3.52 10.62
CA SER A 167 -9.28 3.12 11.81
C SER A 167 -10.43 2.17 11.51
N GLU A 168 -11.06 1.63 12.57
CA GLU A 168 -12.26 0.79 12.42
C GLU A 168 -13.41 1.51 11.74
N ALA A 169 -13.53 2.83 11.91
CA ALA A 169 -14.54 3.63 11.21
C ALA A 169 -14.30 3.67 9.68
N ASP A 170 -13.07 3.41 9.23
CA ASP A 170 -12.65 3.39 7.82
C ASP A 170 -12.75 2.00 7.18
N ARG A 171 -13.11 0.97 7.96
CA ARG A 171 -13.37 -0.37 7.45
C ARG A 171 -14.50 -0.34 6.43
N GLY A 172 -14.37 -1.13 5.35
CA GLY A 172 -15.38 -1.20 4.31
C GLY A 172 -15.29 -0.09 3.26
N HIS A 173 -14.33 0.83 3.37
CA HIS A 173 -14.15 1.90 2.39
C HIS A 173 -13.95 1.37 0.96
N TRP A 174 -14.56 2.03 -0.02
CA TRP A 174 -14.70 1.54 -1.41
C TRP A 174 -13.38 1.17 -2.10
N ALA A 175 -12.28 1.83 -1.74
CA ALA A 175 -10.98 1.57 -2.34
C ALA A 175 -10.44 0.17 -2.00
N MET A 176 -10.63 -0.25 -0.74
CA MET A 176 -10.15 -1.52 -0.17
C MET A 176 -11.19 -2.07 0.83
N PRO A 177 -12.37 -2.51 0.35
CA PRO A 177 -13.53 -2.78 1.23
C PRO A 177 -13.32 -3.96 2.19
N LYS A 178 -12.36 -4.84 1.89
CA LYS A 178 -12.02 -6.00 2.73
C LYS A 178 -10.74 -5.80 3.53
N ALA A 179 -10.01 -4.71 3.32
CA ALA A 179 -8.77 -4.46 4.03
C ALA A 179 -9.04 -4.29 5.53
N VAL A 180 -8.13 -4.84 6.33
CA VAL A 180 -8.13 -4.59 7.77
C VAL A 180 -7.57 -3.19 8.00
N PRO A 181 -8.13 -2.42 8.96
CA PRO A 181 -7.55 -1.13 9.32
C PRO A 181 -6.17 -1.26 9.97
N HIS A 182 -5.32 -0.26 9.72
CA HIS A 182 -3.99 -0.11 10.29
C HIS A 182 -4.02 -0.25 11.82
N SER A 183 -5.00 0.38 12.49
CA SER A 183 -5.14 0.32 13.95
C SER A 183 -5.35 -1.09 14.54
N ARG A 184 -5.60 -2.12 13.71
CA ARG A 184 -5.85 -3.50 14.14
C ARG A 184 -4.79 -4.50 13.70
N ILE A 185 -3.95 -4.19 12.71
CA ILE A 185 -3.12 -5.19 12.05
C ILE A 185 -1.84 -5.50 12.83
N HIS A 186 -1.35 -4.58 13.67
CA HIS A 186 -0.17 -4.75 14.52
C HIS A 186 -0.39 -5.80 15.62
N THR A 187 -0.35 -7.08 15.26
CA THR A 187 -0.50 -8.21 16.18
C THR A 187 0.74 -9.10 16.17
N HIS A 188 0.92 -9.89 17.22
CA HIS A 188 1.99 -10.89 17.28
C HIS A 188 1.89 -11.91 16.13
N ASN A 189 0.67 -12.29 15.74
CA ASN A 189 0.48 -13.25 14.65
C ASN A 189 0.78 -12.60 13.29
N TYR A 190 0.44 -11.33 13.10
CA TYR A 190 0.84 -10.57 11.91
C TYR A 190 2.36 -10.56 11.72
N GLU A 191 3.09 -10.16 12.76
CA GLU A 191 4.54 -10.12 12.76
C GLU A 191 5.15 -11.50 12.47
N ARG A 192 4.61 -12.56 13.08
CA ARG A 192 5.00 -13.94 12.81
C ARG A 192 4.74 -14.37 11.37
N TRP A 193 3.56 -14.05 10.82
CA TRP A 193 3.20 -14.37 9.44
C TRP A 193 4.16 -13.73 8.44
N VAL A 194 4.44 -12.44 8.61
CA VAL A 194 5.39 -11.71 7.75
C VAL A 194 6.79 -12.29 7.87
N SER A 195 7.28 -12.48 9.11
CA SER A 195 8.63 -13.02 9.36
C SER A 195 8.81 -14.44 8.80
N LEU A 196 7.83 -15.33 9.01
CA LEU A 196 7.86 -16.68 8.46
C LEU A 196 7.80 -16.69 6.94
N GLY A 197 7.03 -15.80 6.31
CA GLY A 197 6.96 -15.74 4.86
C GLY A 197 8.23 -15.20 4.19
N LEU A 198 9.06 -14.43 4.91
CA LEU A 198 10.38 -13.99 4.43
C LEU A 198 11.50 -14.98 4.74
N ARG A 199 11.26 -15.94 5.65
CA ARG A 199 12.26 -16.91 6.07
C ARG A 199 12.71 -17.77 4.88
N GLY A 200 14.03 -17.87 4.71
CA GLY A 200 14.65 -18.71 3.70
C GLY A 200 14.76 -18.08 2.31
N LEU A 201 14.18 -16.90 2.07
CA LEU A 201 14.41 -16.14 0.84
C LEU A 201 15.87 -15.65 0.79
N ARG A 202 16.50 -15.73 -0.38
CA ARG A 202 17.96 -15.52 -0.55
C ARG A 202 18.33 -14.44 -1.57
N SER A 203 17.36 -13.73 -2.13
CA SER A 203 17.61 -12.67 -3.11
C SER A 203 16.70 -11.48 -2.90
N GLU A 204 17.16 -10.29 -3.29
CA GLU A 204 16.35 -9.07 -3.31
C GLU A 204 15.06 -9.28 -4.11
N LEU A 205 15.15 -9.88 -5.31
CA LEU A 205 14.01 -10.16 -6.16
C LEU A 205 12.93 -10.98 -5.44
N THR A 206 13.32 -12.08 -4.77
CA THR A 206 12.35 -12.95 -4.07
C THR A 206 11.74 -12.25 -2.86
N ILE A 207 12.49 -11.40 -2.17
CA ILE A 207 11.97 -10.58 -1.06
C ILE A 207 10.96 -9.54 -1.56
N ARG A 208 11.30 -8.77 -2.61
CA ARG A 208 10.38 -7.79 -3.20
C ARG A 208 9.11 -8.43 -3.74
N ALA A 209 9.24 -9.60 -4.38
CA ALA A 209 8.10 -10.40 -4.82
C ALA A 209 7.21 -10.82 -3.63
N LYS A 210 7.83 -11.25 -2.51
CA LYS A 210 7.08 -11.64 -1.30
C LYS A 210 6.39 -10.46 -0.62
N LEU A 211 7.04 -9.30 -0.56
CA LEU A 211 6.42 -8.07 -0.06
C LEU A 211 5.23 -7.64 -0.93
N THR A 212 5.37 -7.78 -2.25
CA THR A 212 4.25 -7.53 -3.19
C THR A 212 3.10 -8.50 -2.97
N PHE A 213 3.39 -9.78 -2.71
CA PHE A 213 2.37 -10.76 -2.32
C PHE A 213 1.65 -10.32 -1.03
N PHE A 214 2.38 -9.97 0.03
CA PHE A 214 1.78 -9.49 1.29
C PHE A 214 0.92 -8.25 1.09
N ARG A 215 1.39 -7.28 0.30
CA ARG A 215 0.62 -6.07 -0.06
C ARG A 215 -0.72 -6.44 -0.68
N THR A 216 -0.71 -7.34 -1.66
CA THR A 216 -1.95 -7.81 -2.32
C THR A 216 -2.88 -8.48 -1.32
N MET A 217 -2.36 -9.35 -0.45
CA MET A 217 -3.15 -10.00 0.59
C MET A 217 -3.82 -8.96 1.51
N LEU A 218 -3.06 -7.96 1.98
CA LEU A 218 -3.57 -6.91 2.87
C LEU A 218 -4.60 -6.01 2.19
N LYS A 219 -4.36 -5.58 0.94
CA LYS A 219 -5.30 -4.75 0.15
C LYS A 219 -6.65 -5.43 -0.03
N HIS A 220 -6.65 -6.76 -0.16
CA HIS A 220 -7.84 -7.55 -0.46
C HIS A 220 -8.43 -8.28 0.75
N GLY A 221 -7.84 -8.13 1.94
CA GLY A 221 -8.30 -8.82 3.16
C GLY A 221 -8.17 -10.34 3.07
N LEU A 222 -7.14 -10.82 2.36
CA LEU A 222 -6.90 -12.25 2.10
C LEU A 222 -5.84 -12.86 3.02
N GLN A 223 -5.22 -12.07 3.89
CA GLN A 223 -4.30 -12.58 4.90
C GLN A 223 -4.98 -13.63 5.78
N PRO A 224 -4.21 -14.60 6.34
CA PRO A 224 -4.77 -15.65 7.18
C PRO A 224 -5.59 -15.09 8.33
N GLU A 225 -6.73 -15.71 8.69
CA GLU A 225 -7.60 -15.19 9.75
C GLU A 225 -6.86 -15.07 11.08
N LYS A 226 -5.93 -16.00 11.32
CA LYS A 226 -5.14 -16.08 12.53
C LYS A 226 -4.25 -14.85 12.77
N VAL A 227 -3.96 -14.08 11.71
CA VAL A 227 -3.28 -12.77 11.81
C VAL A 227 -3.98 -11.84 12.80
N LEU A 228 -5.31 -11.88 12.93
CA LEU A 228 -6.05 -10.98 13.83
C LEU A 228 -6.41 -11.60 15.17
N LYS A 229 -6.07 -12.88 15.39
CA LYS A 229 -6.42 -13.59 16.62
C LYS A 229 -5.39 -13.31 17.73
N LYS A 230 -5.69 -13.82 18.93
CA LYS A 230 -4.76 -13.78 20.07
C LYS A 230 -3.42 -14.45 19.70
N PRO A 231 -2.32 -14.04 20.34
CA PRO A 231 -1.00 -14.58 20.04
C PRO A 231 -0.99 -16.11 20.13
N ASP A 232 -0.49 -16.76 19.08
CA ASP A 232 -0.22 -18.20 19.09
C ASP A 232 1.25 -18.43 18.70
N PRO A 233 2.11 -18.81 19.67
CA PRO A 233 3.53 -19.03 19.43
C PRO A 233 3.80 -20.24 18.52
N ASN A 234 2.87 -21.18 18.43
CA ASN A 234 3.02 -22.43 17.68
C ASN A 234 2.49 -22.32 16.24
N TRP A 235 1.96 -21.14 15.86
CA TRP A 235 1.40 -20.97 14.53
C TRP A 235 2.49 -20.89 13.46
N ASN A 236 2.37 -21.74 12.44
CA ASN A 236 3.32 -21.82 11.31
C ASN A 236 3.09 -20.77 10.21
N GLY A 237 2.21 -19.78 10.42
CA GLY A 237 1.93 -18.71 9.47
C GLY A 237 0.99 -19.09 8.31
N LYS A 238 0.33 -20.25 8.38
CA LYS A 238 -0.71 -20.66 7.42
C LYS A 238 -1.98 -21.05 8.15
N ASP A 239 -3.14 -20.72 7.59
CA ASP A 239 -4.37 -21.34 8.07
C ASP A 239 -4.32 -22.84 7.70
N ASN A 240 -4.85 -23.70 8.57
CA ASN A 240 -4.99 -25.12 8.23
C ASN A 240 -5.99 -25.19 7.08
N VAL A 241 -5.51 -25.54 5.89
CA VAL A 241 -6.34 -25.99 4.77
C VAL A 241 -6.55 -27.48 4.94
#